data_AF-A0A7S0NC97-F1
#
_entry.id   AF-A0A7S0NC97-F1
#
_cell.length_a   1.000
_cell.length_b   1.000
_cell.length_c   1.000
_cell.angle_alpha   90.00
_cell.angle_beta   90.00
_cell.angle_gamma   90.00
#
_symmetry.space_group_name_H-M   'P 1'
#
loop_
_entity.id
_entity.type
_entity.pdbx_description
1 polymer ?
#
loop_
_entity_poly.entity_id
_entity_poly.type
_entity_poly.pdbx_seq_one_letter_code
_entity_poly.pdbx_strand_id
1 'polypeptide(L)'
;MSTEDLQQLMEDQQQEVVILDVRRRDEFDVSHIKGAICAGEDGELVNIAELTTSWSGDTSVKSKKIACYCSVGYRSARLAQKLLLEHGCKSAFNVEGSIFKWANEGRKVYRGEVEVSPTLVHPYNFTFGQLLNSKYRHPLASNTQNN
;
A
#
# COMPACT_ATOMS: atom_id res chain seq x y z
N MET A 1 -5.07 -2.09 -10.86
CA MET A 1 -4.60 -0.89 -11.57
C MET A 1 -3.09 -0.94 -11.67
N SER A 2 -2.51 -0.32 -12.70
CA SER A 2 -1.06 -0.21 -12.82
C SER A 2 -0.49 0.82 -11.81
N THR A 3 0.83 0.84 -11.66
CA THR A 3 1.53 1.87 -10.87
C THR A 3 1.47 3.24 -11.57
N GLU A 4 1.45 3.25 -12.90
CA GLU A 4 1.22 4.45 -13.72
C GLU A 4 -0.16 5.04 -13.50
N ASP A 5 -1.22 4.21 -13.53
CA ASP A 5 -2.59 4.65 -13.28
C ASP A 5 -2.71 5.27 -11.88
N LEU A 6 -2.10 4.65 -10.87
CA LEU A 6 -2.10 5.19 -9.52
C LEU A 6 -1.40 6.54 -9.45
N GLN A 7 -0.21 6.68 -10.06
CA GLN A 7 0.51 7.96 -10.10
C GLN A 7 -0.34 9.05 -10.74
N GLN A 8 -1.00 8.75 -11.87
CA GLN A 8 -1.88 9.71 -12.54
C GLN A 8 -3.07 10.11 -11.67
N LEU A 9 -3.69 9.16 -10.96
CA LEU A 9 -4.77 9.44 -10.02
C LEU A 9 -4.31 10.30 -8.84
N MET A 10 -3.07 10.14 -8.38
CA MET A 10 -2.50 10.97 -7.30
C MET A 10 -2.24 12.42 -7.73
N GLU A 11 -2.01 12.65 -9.02
CA GLU A 11 -1.75 13.98 -9.59
C GLU A 11 -3.03 14.71 -10.02
N ASP A 12 -4.12 13.96 -10.26
CA ASP A 12 -5.41 14.50 -10.68
C ASP A 12 -6.15 15.14 -9.49
N GLN A 13 -6.12 16.48 -9.44
CA GLN A 13 -6.82 17.26 -8.39
C GLN A 13 -8.35 17.13 -8.44
N GLN A 14 -8.92 16.57 -9.52
CA GLN A 14 -10.36 16.35 -9.67
C GLN A 14 -10.79 14.95 -9.22
N GLN A 15 -9.84 14.02 -8.98
CA GLN A 15 -10.13 12.66 -8.54
C GLN A 15 -9.52 12.38 -7.17
N GLU A 16 -10.36 11.90 -6.26
CA GLU A 16 -9.90 11.48 -4.95
C GLU A 16 -9.61 9.97 -4.96
N VAL A 17 -8.35 9.61 -4.67
CA VAL A 17 -7.92 8.23 -4.48
C VAL A 17 -7.53 8.00 -3.03
N VAL A 18 -8.09 6.94 -2.44
CA VAL A 18 -7.68 6.45 -1.12
C VAL A 18 -6.65 5.36 -1.33
N ILE A 19 -5.45 5.53 -0.78
CA ILE A 19 -4.36 4.56 -0.92
C ILE A 19 -4.22 3.79 0.39
N LEU A 20 -4.37 2.46 0.32
CA LEU A 20 -4.28 1.56 1.47
C LEU A 20 -3.03 0.70 1.35
N ASP A 21 -2.14 0.80 2.34
CA ASP A 21 -1.00 -0.10 2.49
C ASP A 21 -1.35 -1.22 3.46
N VAL A 22 -1.44 -2.46 2.97
CA VAL A 22 -1.77 -3.63 3.80
C VAL A 22 -0.55 -4.39 4.30
N ARG A 23 0.64 -3.80 4.18
CA ARG A 23 1.84 -4.35 4.80
C ARG A 23 1.75 -4.18 6.32
N ARG A 24 2.55 -4.98 7.04
CA ARG A 24 2.66 -4.84 8.50
C ARG A 24 3.24 -3.47 8.85
N ARG A 25 2.97 -2.99 10.06
CA ARG A 25 3.44 -1.69 10.55
C ARG A 25 4.96 -1.50 10.41
N ASP A 26 5.75 -2.51 10.74
CA ASP A 26 7.21 -2.49 10.59
C ASP A 26 7.67 -2.30 9.13
N GLU A 27 6.92 -2.84 8.17
CA GLU A 27 7.19 -2.62 6.74
C GLU A 27 6.78 -1.20 6.27
N PHE A 28 5.67 -0.67 6.80
CA PHE A 28 5.13 0.66 6.49
C PHE A 28 6.01 1.78 7.05
N ASP A 29 6.56 1.59 8.24
CA ASP A 29 7.39 2.58 8.94
C ASP A 29 8.77 2.77 8.29
N VAL A 30 9.26 1.75 7.57
CA VAL A 30 10.44 1.90 6.69
C VAL A 30 10.17 2.95 5.63
N SER A 31 9.10 2.76 4.85
CA SER A 31 8.57 3.71 3.87
C SER A 31 7.23 3.25 3.31
N HIS A 32 6.50 4.15 2.66
CA HIS A 32 5.22 3.91 1.99
C HIS A 32 5.00 4.86 0.79
N ILE A 33 4.00 4.59 -0.06
CA ILE A 33 3.53 5.54 -1.07
C ILE A 33 2.93 6.77 -0.37
N LYS A 34 3.15 7.97 -0.94
CA LYS A 34 2.69 9.24 -0.34
C LYS A 34 1.20 9.20 -0.02
N GLY A 35 0.82 9.63 1.19
CA GLY A 35 -0.57 9.69 1.62
C GLY A 35 -1.24 8.34 1.85
N ALA A 36 -0.48 7.23 1.83
CA ALA A 36 -1.03 5.91 2.11
C ALA A 36 -1.41 5.76 3.58
N ILE A 37 -2.57 5.13 3.80
CA ILE A 37 -3.06 4.76 5.12
C ILE A 37 -2.57 3.34 5.43
N CYS A 38 -1.93 3.16 6.59
CA CYS A 38 -1.53 1.85 7.08
C CYS A 38 -2.78 1.04 7.47
N ALA A 39 -3.05 -0.02 6.73
CA ALA A 39 -4.22 -0.90 6.87
C ALA A 39 -3.84 -2.35 7.28
N GLY A 40 -2.57 -2.61 7.61
CA GLY A 40 -2.08 -3.90 8.11
C GLY A 40 -1.55 -3.80 9.55
N GLU A 41 -2.45 -3.86 10.53
CA GLU A 41 -2.08 -3.99 11.95
C GLU A 41 -2.01 -5.49 12.31
N ASP A 42 -0.87 -5.94 12.82
CA ASP A 42 -0.65 -7.29 13.36
C ASP A 42 -1.10 -8.49 12.48
N GLY A 43 -1.12 -8.30 11.16
CA GLY A 43 -1.53 -9.34 10.20
C GLY A 43 -3.03 -9.43 9.97
N GLU A 44 -3.82 -8.63 10.69
CA GLU A 44 -5.24 -8.40 10.45
C GLU A 44 -5.42 -7.15 9.58
N LEU A 45 -6.44 -7.20 8.71
CA LEU A 45 -6.83 -6.01 7.96
C LEU A 45 -7.49 -5.07 8.97
N VAL A 46 -7.00 -3.83 9.09
CA VAL A 46 -7.62 -2.78 9.93
C VAL A 46 -9.13 -2.81 9.75
N ASN A 47 -9.87 -2.54 10.83
CA ASN A 47 -11.32 -2.53 10.82
C ASN A 47 -11.82 -1.57 9.71
N ILE A 48 -12.11 -2.17 8.55
CA ILE A 48 -12.53 -1.46 7.34
C ILE A 48 -13.79 -0.67 7.64
N ALA A 49 -14.64 -1.15 8.56
CA ALA A 49 -15.81 -0.44 9.01
C ALA A 49 -15.42 0.95 9.56
N GLU A 50 -14.32 1.13 10.28
CA GLU A 50 -13.91 2.44 10.80
C GLU A 50 -13.43 3.38 9.69
N LEU A 51 -12.67 2.86 8.73
CA LEU A 51 -12.28 3.58 7.52
C LEU A 51 -13.51 4.01 6.68
N THR A 52 -14.54 3.16 6.60
CA THR A 52 -15.76 3.39 5.81
C THR A 52 -16.91 4.02 6.61
N THR A 53 -16.84 4.09 7.95
CA THR A 53 -17.91 4.71 8.78
C THR A 53 -17.95 6.21 8.50
N SER A 54 -16.78 6.84 8.32
CA SER A 54 -16.68 8.22 7.83
C SER A 54 -17.23 8.40 6.40
N TRP A 55 -17.31 7.32 5.62
CA TRP A 55 -17.83 7.32 4.24
C TRP A 55 -19.33 7.07 4.14
N SER A 56 -19.95 6.61 5.23
CA SER A 56 -21.33 6.11 5.25
C SER A 56 -22.40 7.20 5.37
N GLY A 57 -22.01 8.48 5.43
CA GLY A 57 -22.92 9.64 5.47
C GLY A 57 -22.85 10.57 4.25
N ASP A 58 -21.83 10.42 3.41
CA ASP A 58 -21.61 11.30 2.26
C ASP A 58 -21.71 10.50 0.96
N THR A 59 -22.76 10.77 0.19
CA THR A 59 -23.01 10.14 -1.12
C THR A 59 -21.90 10.40 -2.14
N SER A 60 -21.02 11.38 -1.91
CA SER A 60 -19.82 11.63 -2.71
C SER A 60 -18.80 10.48 -2.63
N VAL A 61 -18.77 9.75 -1.51
CA VAL A 61 -17.72 8.75 -1.23
C VAL A 61 -17.94 7.45 -2.01
N LYS A 62 -19.17 7.19 -2.47
CA LYS A 62 -19.47 6.05 -3.35
C LYS A 62 -18.77 6.15 -4.72
N SER A 63 -18.09 7.26 -5.03
CA SER A 63 -17.26 7.45 -6.23
C SER A 63 -15.74 7.44 -5.98
N LYS A 64 -15.26 7.30 -4.73
CA LYS A 64 -13.82 7.28 -4.45
C LYS A 64 -13.19 5.97 -4.91
N LYS A 65 -12.04 6.07 -5.59
CA LYS A 65 -11.24 4.90 -5.99
C LYS A 65 -10.37 4.49 -4.81
N ILE A 66 -10.35 3.21 -4.48
CA ILE A 66 -9.48 2.67 -3.42
C ILE A 66 -8.35 1.87 -4.09
N ALA A 67 -7.12 2.28 -3.87
CA ALA A 67 -5.91 1.60 -4.35
C ALA A 67 -5.25 0.86 -3.18
N CYS A 68 -5.34 -0.47 -3.19
CA CYS A 68 -4.70 -1.33 -2.19
C CYS A 68 -3.36 -1.83 -2.71
N TYR A 69 -2.31 -1.75 -1.91
CA TYR A 69 -1.01 -2.32 -2.24
C TYR A 69 -0.36 -3.02 -1.05
N CYS A 70 0.57 -3.93 -1.32
CA CYS A 70 1.43 -4.52 -0.31
C CYS A 70 2.89 -4.57 -0.80
N SER A 71 3.65 -5.61 -0.47
CA SER A 71 5.00 -5.81 -1.01
C SER A 71 4.94 -6.17 -2.51
N VAL A 72 4.19 -7.22 -2.87
CA VAL A 72 4.16 -7.80 -4.23
C VAL A 72 2.76 -7.96 -4.86
N GLY A 73 1.68 -7.70 -4.11
CA GLY A 73 0.30 -7.74 -4.61
C GLY A 73 -0.62 -8.80 -4.00
N TYR A 74 -0.10 -9.76 -3.22
CA TYR A 74 -0.91 -10.86 -2.69
C TYR A 74 -1.91 -10.43 -1.61
N ARG A 75 -1.44 -9.78 -0.55
CA ARG A 75 -2.30 -9.31 0.57
C ARG A 75 -3.32 -8.28 0.08
N SER A 76 -2.88 -7.36 -0.78
CA SER A 76 -3.70 -6.27 -1.29
C SER A 76 -4.80 -6.72 -2.26
N ALA A 77 -4.57 -7.79 -3.04
CA ALA A 77 -5.62 -8.39 -3.84
C ALA A 77 -6.77 -8.93 -2.98
N ARG A 78 -6.45 -9.59 -1.86
CA ARG A 78 -7.45 -10.10 -0.91
C ARG A 78 -8.25 -8.96 -0.28
N LEU A 79 -7.59 -7.87 0.14
CA LEU A 79 -8.30 -6.70 0.67
C LEU A 79 -9.21 -6.07 -0.40
N ALA A 80 -8.70 -5.82 -1.60
CA ALA A 80 -9.50 -5.21 -2.67
C ALA A 80 -10.76 -6.02 -2.97
N GLN A 81 -10.64 -7.35 -3.01
CA GLN A 81 -11.79 -8.24 -3.16
C GLN A 81 -12.77 -8.14 -1.98
N LYS A 82 -12.27 -8.14 -0.74
CA LYS A 82 -13.09 -7.99 0.48
C LYS A 82 -13.86 -6.66 0.50
N LEU A 83 -13.23 -5.59 0.06
CA LEU A 83 -13.86 -4.27 -0.04
C LEU A 83 -15.04 -4.27 -1.04
N LEU A 84 -14.86 -4.91 -2.19
CA LEU A 84 -15.90 -5.01 -3.22
C LEU A 84 -17.07 -5.91 -2.79
N LEU A 85 -16.76 -7.10 -2.26
CA LEU A 85 -17.77 -8.15 -2.02
C LEU A 85 -18.48 -8.02 -0.67
N GLU A 86 -17.75 -7.62 0.37
CA GLU A 86 -18.27 -7.65 1.75
C GLU A 86 -18.62 -6.26 2.28
N HIS A 87 -17.96 -5.20 1.77
CA HIS A 87 -18.13 -3.83 2.26
C HIS A 87 -18.86 -2.91 1.27
N GLY A 88 -19.34 -3.46 0.13
CA GLY A 88 -20.13 -2.72 -0.86
C GLY A 88 -19.40 -1.56 -1.52
N CYS A 89 -18.06 -1.55 -1.50
CA CYS A 89 -17.28 -0.55 -2.22
C CYS A 89 -17.47 -0.73 -3.73
N LYS A 90 -17.66 0.36 -4.48
CA LYS A 90 -17.85 0.29 -5.93
C LYS A 90 -16.55 0.21 -6.72
N SER A 91 -15.44 0.64 -6.11
CA SER A 91 -14.18 0.84 -6.81
C SER A 91 -12.99 0.60 -5.89
N ALA A 92 -12.54 -0.66 -5.81
CA ALA A 92 -11.33 -1.04 -5.10
C ALA A 92 -10.43 -1.88 -6.01
N PHE A 93 -9.14 -1.57 -6.00
CA PHE A 93 -8.17 -2.14 -6.92
C PHE A 93 -6.93 -2.60 -6.18
N ASN A 94 -6.39 -3.74 -6.60
CA ASN A 94 -5.01 -4.09 -6.30
C ASN A 94 -4.06 -3.28 -7.21
N VAL A 95 -3.01 -2.71 -6.65
CA VAL A 95 -1.91 -2.10 -7.41
C VAL A 95 -0.97 -3.21 -7.86
N GLU A 96 -0.85 -3.38 -9.18
CA GLU A 96 -0.05 -4.43 -9.80
C GLU A 96 1.43 -4.31 -9.40
N GLY A 97 2.03 -5.41 -8.94
CA GLY A 97 3.41 -5.43 -8.44
C GLY A 97 3.66 -4.61 -7.15
N SER A 98 2.66 -3.84 -6.70
CA SER A 98 2.62 -3.07 -5.47
C SER A 98 3.87 -2.21 -5.24
N ILE A 99 4.30 -2.01 -3.98
CA ILE A 99 5.39 -1.08 -3.68
C ILE A 99 6.75 -1.53 -4.24
N PHE A 100 6.94 -2.83 -4.52
CA PHE A 100 8.17 -3.29 -5.14
C PHE A 100 8.28 -2.79 -6.58
N LYS A 101 7.22 -2.96 -7.39
CA LYS A 101 7.18 -2.42 -8.75
C LYS A 101 7.29 -0.89 -8.73
N TRP A 102 6.55 -0.23 -7.82
CA TRP A 102 6.61 1.22 -7.61
C TRP A 102 8.05 1.74 -7.41
N ALA A 103 8.79 1.13 -6.47
CA ALA A 103 10.17 1.50 -6.19
C ALA A 103 11.12 1.14 -7.32
N ASN A 104 10.95 -0.05 -7.94
CA ASN A 104 11.75 -0.50 -9.08
C ASN A 104 11.66 0.46 -10.28
N GLU A 105 10.50 1.07 -10.47
CA GLU A 105 10.24 2.10 -11.48
C GLU A 105 10.78 3.49 -11.09
N GLY A 106 11.48 3.60 -9.96
CA GLY A 106 12.17 4.81 -9.52
C GLY A 106 11.25 5.86 -8.88
N ARG A 107 10.02 5.49 -8.52
CA ARG A 107 9.09 6.41 -7.85
C ARG A 107 9.45 6.61 -6.37
N LYS A 108 9.10 7.78 -5.87
CA LYS A 108 9.40 8.23 -4.51
C LYS A 108 8.58 7.46 -3.48
N VAL A 109 9.17 7.26 -2.31
CA VAL A 109 8.53 6.68 -1.13
C VAL A 109 8.77 7.58 0.08
N TYR A 110 7.94 7.44 1.10
CA TYR A 110 7.81 8.42 2.18
C TYR A 110 7.77 7.75 3.55
N ARG A 111 8.17 8.49 4.57
CA ARG A 111 7.92 8.20 5.98
C ARG A 111 7.10 9.35 6.55
N GLY A 112 5.79 9.16 6.63
CA GLY A 112 4.85 10.25 6.85
C GLY A 112 4.88 11.20 5.66
N GLU A 113 5.10 12.49 5.91
CA GLU A 113 5.23 13.49 4.84
C GLU A 113 6.66 13.64 4.30
N VAL A 114 7.65 12.95 4.89
CA VAL A 114 9.07 13.09 4.52
C VAL A 114 9.44 12.09 3.44
N GLU A 115 9.93 12.56 2.30
CA GLU A 115 10.49 11.72 1.24
C GLU A 115 11.74 10.97 1.75
N VAL A 116 11.82 9.67 1.49
CA VAL A 116 12.96 8.83 1.88
C VAL A 116 14.00 8.83 0.77
N SER A 117 15.18 9.37 1.04
CA SER A 117 16.32 9.42 0.11
C SER A 117 17.60 8.88 0.76
N PRO A 118 18.25 7.83 0.20
CA PRO A 118 17.83 7.11 -1.00
C PRO A 118 16.51 6.34 -0.77
N THR A 119 15.76 6.08 -1.85
CA THR A 119 14.54 5.24 -1.77
C THR A 119 14.89 3.90 -1.13
N LEU A 120 14.23 3.58 -0.02
CA LEU A 120 14.37 2.30 0.67
C LEU A 120 12.98 1.73 0.96
N VAL A 121 12.79 0.44 0.69
CA VAL A 121 11.54 -0.30 0.90
C VAL A 121 11.85 -1.58 1.66
N HIS A 122 11.00 -1.93 2.63
CA HIS A 122 11.13 -3.16 3.38
C HIS A 122 10.96 -4.38 2.45
N PRO A 123 11.93 -5.31 2.37
CA PRO A 123 11.92 -6.40 1.38
C PRO A 123 10.97 -7.56 1.76
N TYR A 124 10.16 -7.40 2.81
CA TYR A 124 9.33 -8.41 3.47
C TYR A 124 10.15 -9.56 4.08
N ASN A 125 10.86 -10.33 3.26
CA ASN A 125 11.84 -11.32 3.68
C ASN A 125 12.94 -11.48 2.61
N PHE A 126 13.90 -12.36 2.85
CA PHE A 126 15.01 -12.58 1.91
C PHE A 126 14.54 -13.01 0.52
N THR A 127 13.61 -13.97 0.44
CA THR A 127 13.14 -14.55 -0.81
C THR A 127 12.38 -13.55 -1.68
N PHE A 128 11.35 -12.90 -1.13
CA PHE A 128 10.58 -11.89 -1.87
C PHE A 128 11.42 -10.65 -2.14
N GLY A 129 12.37 -10.32 -1.25
CA GLY A 129 13.31 -9.23 -1.43
C GLY A 129 14.08 -9.31 -2.75
N GLN A 130 14.27 -10.50 -3.34
CA GLN A 130 14.93 -10.64 -4.64
C GLN A 130 14.18 -9.94 -5.79
N LEU A 131 12.86 -9.75 -5.66
CA LEU A 131 12.03 -9.04 -6.63
C LEU A 131 12.16 -7.50 -6.54
N LEU A 132 12.67 -6.99 -5.43
CA LEU A 132 12.99 -5.57 -5.24
C LEU A 132 14.43 -5.34 -5.68
N ASN A 133 14.73 -4.30 -6.46
CA ASN A 133 16.09 -3.97 -6.85
C ASN A 133 16.96 -3.76 -5.60
N SER A 134 18.16 -4.34 -5.57
CA SER A 134 19.04 -4.33 -4.40
C SER A 134 19.32 -2.93 -3.86
N LYS A 135 19.41 -1.91 -4.73
CA LYS A 135 19.62 -0.52 -4.31
C LYS A 135 18.46 0.09 -3.52
N TYR A 136 17.27 -0.50 -3.59
CA TYR A 136 16.07 -0.05 -2.88
C TYR A 136 15.73 -0.92 -1.65
N ARG A 137 16.50 -1.97 -1.36
CA ARG A 137 16.20 -2.88 -0.24
C ARG A 137 16.63 -2.25 1.06
N HIS A 138 15.69 -2.03 1.97
CA HIS A 138 16.04 -1.79 3.36
C HIS A 138 16.73 -3.05 3.94
N PRO A 139 17.84 -2.92 4.70
CA PRO A 139 18.44 -4.04 5.39
C PRO A 139 17.41 -4.71 6.30
N LEU A 140 17.23 -6.02 6.17
CA LEU A 140 16.49 -6.75 7.20
C LEU A 140 17.32 -6.66 8.48
N ALA A 141 16.66 -6.45 9.62
CA ALA A 141 17.31 -6.66 10.89
C ALA A 141 17.92 -8.07 10.85
N SER A 142 19.20 -8.19 11.19
CA SER A 142 19.83 -9.48 11.37
C SER A 142 19.06 -10.20 12.48
N ASN A 143 18.11 -11.06 12.11
CA ASN A 143 17.57 -12.01 13.04
C ASN A 143 18.76 -12.83 13.52
N THR A 144 19.12 -12.67 14.79
CA THR A 144 19.42 -13.83 15.62
C THR A 144 18.44 -14.91 15.19
N GLN A 145 18.97 -15.95 14.53
CA GLN A 145 18.32 -17.25 14.52
C GLN A 145 17.86 -17.54 15.95
N ASN A 146 16.64 -18.08 16.10
CA ASN A 146 16.00 -18.75 17.24
C ASN A 146 14.50 -18.38 17.17
N ASN A 147 13.53 -19.25 16.87
CA ASN A 147 13.42 -20.71 16.92
C ASN A 147 12.54 -21.20 15.75
#